data_AF-A0AAW0YKY7-F1
#
_entry.id   AF-A0AAW0YKY7-F1
#
_cell.length_a   1.000
_cell.length_b   1.000
_cell.length_c   1.000
_cell.angle_alpha   90.00
_cell.angle_beta   90.00
_cell.angle_gamma   90.00
#
_symmetry.space_group_name_H-M   'P 1'
#
loop_
_entity.id
_entity.type
_entity.pdbx_description
1 polymer ?
#
loop_
_entity_poly.entity_id
_entity_poly.type
_entity_poly.pdbx_seq_one_letter_code
_entity_poly.pdbx_strand_id
1 'polypeptide(L)'
;MVDGHSPPASPLSQTPAKKSKQDQEQNQDMATAIHPDTASAVPTEEAASATSSSEAVDAPPRVIDENTDLSTLTDQEIMRLTEGMDHQEDVLSKPLISTPVPLLIIREEYVRGSPQVLKKLDWLQEHGWDQVWRARGDGDCFYRSFTLAYLLRILHSPEPALEANLAYDAIQRALPAMEESGFDKDLYEEFLEPLLALIRSFAEERETTSSEYSIVQTLQDAERSNCIVVALRLLTSSYIRTHSSLFSPFLLSPATFLPLSTDDFCRQEVEPCGKEADHAQIMALSEALKVGIRVAYLDRSEVSGGEGDKDNVINWVEFGRDTTEDGRPLTLLYRPGHYDVVTKDVPPQIPDA
;
A
#
# COMPACT_ATOMS: atom_id res chain seq x y z
N MET A 1 -43.49 -48.99 -38.40
CA MET A 1 -42.18 -49.60 -38.04
C MET A 1 -41.45 -48.48 -37.29
N VAL A 2 -41.79 -48.24 -36.01
CA VAL A 2 -41.34 -48.97 -34.78
C VAL A 2 -39.83 -48.80 -34.63
N ASP A 3 -39.22 -48.29 -33.55
CA ASP A 3 -39.60 -47.61 -32.30
C ASP A 3 -38.27 -47.08 -31.70
N GLY A 4 -38.24 -45.93 -31.01
CA GLY A 4 -37.95 -45.88 -29.55
C GLY A 4 -36.45 -45.70 -29.23
N HIS A 5 -35.98 -45.01 -28.18
CA HIS A 5 -36.55 -44.43 -26.95
C HIS A 5 -35.47 -43.50 -26.34
N SER A 6 -35.89 -42.44 -25.62
CA SER A 6 -35.12 -41.79 -24.53
C SER A 6 -35.79 -42.14 -23.17
N PRO A 7 -35.39 -41.52 -22.04
CA PRO A 7 -34.29 -41.78 -21.10
C PRO A 7 -34.80 -42.50 -19.82
N PRO A 8 -34.09 -42.51 -18.65
CA PRO A 8 -34.48 -41.57 -17.57
C PRO A 8 -33.37 -41.18 -16.54
N ALA A 9 -33.79 -40.39 -15.54
CA ALA A 9 -33.05 -39.70 -14.48
C ALA A 9 -32.70 -40.53 -13.20
N SER A 10 -31.92 -39.86 -12.32
CA SER A 10 -31.36 -40.10 -10.95
C SER A 10 -32.01 -41.12 -9.98
N PRO A 11 -31.31 -41.52 -8.89
CA PRO A 11 -31.59 -40.90 -7.59
C PRO A 11 -30.44 -40.78 -6.56
N LEU A 12 -30.73 -40.03 -5.49
CA LEU A 12 -30.03 -39.78 -4.22
C LEU A 12 -29.55 -41.03 -3.46
N SER A 13 -28.49 -40.88 -2.64
CA SER A 13 -28.39 -41.59 -1.35
C SER A 13 -27.73 -40.73 -0.25
N GLN A 14 -28.42 -40.67 0.90
CA GLN A 14 -28.02 -40.06 2.16
C GLN A 14 -27.39 -41.13 3.08
N THR A 15 -26.41 -40.71 3.91
CA THR A 15 -26.01 -41.10 5.30
C THR A 15 -26.48 -42.43 5.93
N PRO A 16 -25.77 -43.06 6.93
CA PRO A 16 -25.16 -42.37 8.10
C PRO A 16 -23.90 -43.00 8.73
N ALA A 17 -23.21 -42.26 9.61
CA ALA A 17 -22.29 -42.84 10.60
C ALA A 17 -22.56 -42.26 12.00
N LYS A 18 -22.91 -43.14 12.95
CA LYS A 18 -23.09 -42.88 14.38
C LYS A 18 -22.07 -43.70 15.19
N LYS A 19 -21.35 -42.97 16.06
CA LYS A 19 -21.00 -43.24 17.48
C LYS A 19 -20.21 -44.49 17.93
N SER A 20 -19.14 -44.21 18.67
CA SER A 20 -18.80 -44.71 20.04
C SER A 20 -17.71 -43.79 20.63
N LYS A 21 -17.85 -43.02 21.74
CA LYS A 21 -17.93 -43.32 23.20
C LYS A 21 -16.76 -44.20 23.68
N GLN A 22 -15.84 -43.76 24.56
CA GLN A 22 -15.90 -43.50 26.02
C GLN A 22 -14.50 -42.95 26.48
N ASP A 23 -14.19 -42.30 27.62
CA ASP A 23 -14.81 -42.18 28.96
C ASP A 23 -14.18 -41.02 29.81
N GLN A 24 -14.97 -40.53 30.79
CA GLN A 24 -14.67 -40.08 32.19
C GLN A 24 -13.69 -38.90 32.49
N GLU A 25 -13.83 -38.07 33.54
CA GLU A 25 -14.78 -37.95 34.66
C GLU A 25 -14.67 -36.56 35.35
N GLN A 26 -15.82 -36.07 35.86
CA GLN A 26 -16.10 -35.32 37.11
C GLN A 26 -15.06 -34.35 37.73
N ASN A 27 -15.47 -33.09 37.98
CA ASN A 27 -15.97 -32.69 39.31
C ASN A 27 -16.73 -31.36 39.30
N GLN A 28 -17.80 -31.30 40.11
CA GLN A 28 -18.73 -30.19 40.33
C GLN A 28 -18.61 -29.65 41.78
N ASP A 29 -19.31 -28.54 42.02
CA ASP A 29 -19.75 -27.94 43.30
C ASP A 29 -18.78 -26.97 44.00
N MET A 30 -19.20 -25.84 44.59
CA MET A 30 -20.53 -25.31 44.90
C MET A 30 -20.43 -23.80 45.18
N ALA A 31 -21.46 -23.04 44.85
CA ALA A 31 -21.65 -21.64 45.27
C ALA A 31 -22.44 -21.57 46.59
N THR A 32 -22.19 -20.58 47.46
CA THR A 32 -23.21 -19.92 48.29
C THR A 32 -22.69 -18.57 48.84
N ALA A 33 -23.53 -17.53 48.76
CA ALA A 33 -23.31 -16.18 49.28
C ALA A 33 -24.04 -15.97 50.62
N ILE A 34 -23.46 -15.21 51.57
CA ILE A 34 -24.16 -14.57 52.71
C ILE A 34 -23.40 -13.28 53.13
N HIS A 35 -24.07 -12.12 53.12
CA HIS A 35 -23.82 -10.88 53.89
C HIS A 35 -24.66 -10.93 55.21
N PRO A 36 -24.54 -10.08 56.26
CA PRO A 36 -24.11 -8.66 56.27
C PRO A 36 -23.37 -8.18 57.57
N ASP A 37 -23.19 -6.85 57.67
CA ASP A 37 -23.39 -5.98 58.86
C ASP A 37 -22.26 -5.04 59.37
N THR A 38 -22.58 -3.74 59.26
CA THR A 38 -22.46 -2.57 60.18
C THR A 38 -21.13 -2.00 60.74
N ALA A 39 -20.93 -0.71 60.37
CA ALA A 39 -20.65 0.50 61.18
C ALA A 39 -19.36 0.68 62.03
N SER A 40 -18.58 1.76 61.78
CA SER A 40 -18.53 2.98 62.63
C SER A 40 -17.28 3.89 62.39
N ALA A 41 -17.52 5.10 61.88
CA ALA A 41 -17.14 6.44 62.35
C ALA A 41 -15.74 6.82 62.98
N VAL A 42 -15.05 7.74 62.28
CA VAL A 42 -14.31 9.00 62.69
C VAL A 42 -12.94 8.95 63.46
N PRO A 43 -12.16 10.06 63.54
CA PRO A 43 -10.94 10.34 62.75
C PRO A 43 -9.68 10.49 63.61
N THR A 44 -8.50 10.67 63.00
CA THR A 44 -7.38 11.35 63.68
C THR A 44 -6.42 11.94 62.64
N GLU A 45 -6.29 13.27 62.68
CA GLU A 45 -5.19 14.00 62.06
C GLU A 45 -3.89 13.66 62.78
N GLU A 46 -2.84 13.30 62.04
CA GLU A 46 -1.48 13.60 62.46
C GLU A 46 -0.62 13.87 61.22
N ALA A 47 -0.10 15.09 61.17
CA ALA A 47 0.83 15.54 60.17
C ALA A 47 2.19 14.88 60.39
N ALA A 48 2.71 14.18 59.38
CA ALA A 48 4.12 13.86 59.29
C ALA A 48 4.56 13.93 57.82
N SER A 49 5.40 14.93 57.56
CA SER A 49 6.21 15.09 56.35
C SER A 49 6.95 13.79 56.01
N ALA A 50 6.59 13.18 54.89
CA ALA A 50 7.40 12.17 54.23
C ALA A 50 7.48 12.51 52.74
N THR A 51 8.67 12.88 52.30
CA THR A 51 9.14 12.85 50.91
C THR A 51 8.72 11.53 50.24
N SER A 52 7.70 11.57 49.39
CA SER A 52 7.44 10.53 48.41
C SER A 52 7.95 11.01 47.06
N SER A 53 9.02 10.36 46.60
CA SER A 53 9.39 10.28 45.20
C SER A 53 8.15 9.89 44.39
N SER A 54 7.62 10.82 43.61
CA SER A 54 6.59 10.56 42.61
C SER A 54 7.12 9.48 41.67
N GLU A 55 6.60 8.25 41.82
CA GLU A 55 6.68 7.23 40.79
C GLU A 55 6.09 7.85 39.52
N ALA A 56 6.94 8.11 38.52
CA ALA A 56 6.52 8.47 37.19
C ALA A 56 5.79 7.25 36.62
N VAL A 57 4.47 7.26 36.76
CA VAL A 57 3.60 6.35 36.02
C VAL A 57 3.80 6.71 34.55
N ASP A 58 4.43 5.80 33.81
CA ASP A 58 4.61 5.89 32.36
C ASP A 58 3.22 5.77 31.71
N ALA A 59 2.49 6.89 31.72
CA ALA A 59 1.23 7.01 31.02
C ALA A 59 1.52 6.95 29.51
N PRO A 60 0.72 6.22 28.73
CA PRO A 60 0.92 6.16 27.29
C PRO A 60 0.91 7.58 26.71
N PRO A 61 1.72 7.85 25.68
CA PRO A 61 1.83 9.18 25.09
C PRO A 61 0.44 9.70 24.72
N ARG A 62 0.11 10.89 25.23
CA ARG A 62 -1.13 11.61 24.91
C ARG A 62 -1.19 11.82 23.38
N VAL A 63 -2.29 11.44 22.76
CA VAL A 63 -2.56 11.75 21.35
C VAL A 63 -2.91 13.24 21.27
N ILE A 64 -2.12 13.99 20.49
CA ILE A 64 -2.36 15.40 20.20
C ILE A 64 -3.10 15.47 18.87
N ASP A 65 -4.29 16.04 18.89
CA ASP A 65 -5.17 16.17 17.72
C ASP A 65 -5.62 17.63 17.52
N GLU A 66 -6.46 17.85 16.51
CA GLU A 66 -7.02 19.15 16.15
C GLU A 66 -7.86 19.82 17.26
N ASN A 67 -8.28 19.05 18.28
CA ASN A 67 -9.07 19.54 19.42
C ASN A 67 -8.22 19.78 20.67
N THR A 68 -6.92 19.52 20.58
CA THR A 68 -6.00 19.69 21.70
C THR A 68 -5.69 21.16 21.94
N ASP A 69 -6.04 21.67 23.13
CA ASP A 69 -5.68 23.02 23.54
C ASP A 69 -4.16 23.16 23.60
N LEU A 70 -3.60 23.95 22.68
CA LEU A 70 -2.17 24.19 22.52
C LEU A 70 -1.51 24.74 23.80
N SER A 71 -2.27 25.42 24.66
CA SER A 71 -1.76 25.94 25.94
C SER A 71 -1.54 24.84 26.99
N THR A 72 -2.06 23.63 26.74
CA THR A 72 -1.93 22.46 27.62
C THR A 72 -0.78 21.53 27.23
N LEU A 73 -0.02 21.88 26.19
CA LEU A 73 1.11 21.10 25.71
C LEU A 73 2.34 21.32 26.60
N THR A 74 3.03 20.23 26.91
CA THR A 74 4.33 20.26 27.59
C THR A 74 5.44 20.68 26.63
N ASP A 75 6.56 21.18 27.16
CA ASP A 75 7.73 21.54 26.35
C ASP A 75 8.24 20.37 25.47
N GLN A 76 8.14 19.12 25.95
CA GLN A 76 8.52 17.94 25.17
C GLN A 76 7.54 17.67 24.02
N GLU A 77 6.24 17.89 24.21
CA GLU A 77 5.24 17.76 23.16
C GLU A 77 5.38 18.86 22.12
N ILE A 78 5.64 20.10 22.55
CA ILE A 78 5.93 21.23 21.66
C ILE A 78 7.19 20.95 20.83
N MET A 79 8.26 20.42 21.44
CA MET A 79 9.49 20.08 20.73
C MET A 79 9.24 18.99 19.67
N ARG A 80 8.52 17.91 20.01
CA ARG A 80 8.17 16.85 19.03
C ARG A 80 7.30 17.38 17.88
N LEU A 81 6.33 18.24 18.17
CA LEU A 81 5.51 18.88 17.13
C LEU A 81 6.36 19.76 16.22
N THR A 82 7.28 20.55 16.79
CA THR A 82 8.20 21.41 16.03
C THR A 82 9.13 20.56 15.15
N GLU A 83 9.73 19.50 15.69
CA GLU A 83 10.55 18.54 14.92
C GLU A 83 9.75 17.87 13.79
N GLY A 84 8.49 17.51 14.04
CA GLY A 84 7.58 16.96 13.03
C GLY A 84 7.24 17.98 11.93
N MET A 85 7.01 19.23 12.30
CA MET A 85 6.76 20.33 11.35
C MET A 85 7.98 20.61 10.49
N ASP A 86 9.18 20.70 11.09
CA ASP A 86 10.44 20.91 10.36
C ASP A 86 10.69 19.77 9.36
N HIS A 87 10.49 18.52 9.78
CA HIS A 87 10.57 17.37 8.88
C HIS A 87 9.54 17.42 7.75
N GLN A 88 8.32 17.88 8.03
CA GLN A 88 7.29 18.02 7.02
C GLN A 88 7.60 19.14 6.03
N GLU A 89 8.13 20.28 6.49
CA GLU A 89 8.61 21.37 5.62
C GLU A 89 9.75 20.90 4.71
N ASP A 90 10.72 20.16 5.26
CA ASP A 90 11.82 19.56 4.49
C ASP A 90 11.29 18.60 3.41
N VAL A 91 10.28 17.79 3.72
CA VAL A 91 9.64 16.89 2.74
C VAL A 91 8.91 17.69 1.66
N LEU A 92 8.15 18.71 2.03
CA LEU A 92 7.40 19.55 1.10
C LEU A 92 8.31 20.38 0.18
N SER A 93 9.54 20.65 0.60
CA SER A 93 10.55 21.34 -0.21
C SER A 93 11.12 20.47 -1.34
N LYS A 94 11.09 19.13 -1.21
CA LYS A 94 11.61 18.19 -2.21
C LYS A 94 10.70 18.15 -3.43
N PRO A 95 11.19 17.85 -4.65
CA PRO A 95 10.33 17.63 -5.82
C PRO A 95 9.31 16.52 -5.58
N LEU A 96 8.17 16.54 -6.29
CA LEU A 96 7.12 15.52 -6.22
C LEU A 96 7.62 14.21 -6.83
N ILE A 97 8.34 14.34 -7.95
CA ILE A 97 9.08 13.29 -8.64
C ILE A 97 10.44 13.88 -9.04
N SER A 98 11.52 13.15 -8.78
CA SER A 98 12.86 13.54 -9.23
C SER A 98 13.14 13.07 -10.67
N THR A 99 14.16 13.66 -11.29
CA THR A 99 14.86 13.05 -12.42
C THR A 99 15.60 11.79 -11.96
N PRO A 100 15.93 10.83 -12.85
CA PRO A 100 16.56 9.59 -12.42
C PRO A 100 17.92 9.89 -11.81
N VAL A 101 18.24 9.20 -10.74
CA VAL A 101 19.58 9.19 -10.14
C VAL A 101 20.16 7.79 -10.21
N PRO A 102 21.50 7.63 -10.32
CA PRO A 102 22.11 6.32 -10.26
C PRO A 102 21.77 5.60 -8.95
N LEU A 103 21.55 4.28 -9.00
CA LEU A 103 21.30 3.43 -7.83
C LEU A 103 22.42 3.55 -6.79
N LEU A 104 23.65 3.84 -7.24
CA LEU A 104 24.80 4.13 -6.38
C LEU A 104 24.54 5.27 -5.39
N ILE A 105 23.76 6.28 -5.77
CA ILE A 105 23.39 7.38 -4.86
C ILE A 105 22.53 6.86 -3.72
N ILE A 106 21.60 5.92 -3.98
CA ILE A 106 20.82 5.27 -2.92
C ILE A 106 21.76 4.44 -2.03
N ARG A 107 22.68 3.69 -2.64
CA ARG A 107 23.66 2.89 -1.92
C ARG A 107 24.50 3.70 -0.94
N GLU A 108 24.95 4.89 -1.34
CA GLU A 108 25.73 5.81 -0.51
C GLU A 108 24.99 6.22 0.78
N GLU A 109 23.66 6.36 0.73
CA GLU A 109 22.82 6.66 1.90
C GLU A 109 22.87 5.54 2.96
N TYR A 110 23.12 4.29 2.53
CA TYR A 110 23.15 3.11 3.40
C TYR A 110 24.55 2.62 3.75
N VAL A 111 25.64 3.25 3.26
CA VAL A 111 27.03 2.82 3.55
C VAL A 111 27.31 2.82 5.05
N ARG A 112 26.76 3.79 5.79
CA ARG A 112 26.86 3.89 7.25
C ARG A 112 25.70 3.22 7.99
N GLY A 113 24.78 2.60 7.25
CA GLY A 113 23.53 2.04 7.72
C GLY A 113 23.58 0.52 7.83
N SER A 114 22.73 -0.16 7.05
CA SER A 114 22.48 -1.61 7.15
C SER A 114 23.28 -2.40 6.11
N PRO A 115 24.20 -3.31 6.52
CA PRO A 115 24.90 -4.20 5.59
C PRO A 115 23.98 -5.07 4.75
N GLN A 116 22.83 -5.47 5.29
CA GLN A 116 21.81 -6.26 4.58
C GLN A 116 21.22 -5.45 3.42
N VAL A 117 20.92 -4.16 3.63
CA VAL A 117 20.39 -3.29 2.58
C VAL A 117 21.45 -3.02 1.51
N LEU A 118 22.71 -2.87 1.89
CA LEU A 118 23.82 -2.75 0.94
C LEU A 118 23.93 -4.00 0.05
N LYS A 119 23.83 -5.21 0.62
CA LYS A 119 23.84 -6.46 -0.15
C LYS A 119 22.70 -6.51 -1.17
N LYS A 120 21.50 -6.04 -0.79
CA LYS A 120 20.34 -5.94 -1.70
C LYS A 120 20.60 -4.96 -2.84
N LEU A 121 21.13 -3.78 -2.53
CA LEU A 121 21.47 -2.77 -3.53
C LEU A 121 22.59 -3.24 -4.48
N ASP A 122 23.60 -3.93 -3.96
CA ASP A 122 24.67 -4.53 -4.76
C ASP A 122 24.11 -5.58 -5.72
N TRP A 123 23.21 -6.46 -5.24
CA TRP A 123 22.54 -7.44 -6.08
C TRP A 123 21.69 -6.78 -7.18
N LEU A 124 20.92 -5.74 -6.85
CA LEU A 124 20.13 -5.00 -7.84
C LEU A 124 21.03 -4.44 -8.96
N GLN A 125 22.15 -3.83 -8.58
CA GLN A 125 23.12 -3.28 -9.54
C GLN A 125 23.74 -4.37 -10.43
N GLU A 126 24.11 -5.52 -9.84
CA GLU A 126 24.62 -6.68 -10.58
C GLU A 126 23.61 -7.25 -11.60
N HIS A 127 22.31 -7.07 -11.34
CA HIS A 127 21.21 -7.54 -12.20
C HIS A 127 20.67 -6.46 -13.16
N GLY A 128 21.44 -5.39 -13.35
CA GLY A 128 21.17 -4.34 -14.34
C GLY A 128 20.19 -3.25 -13.91
N TRP A 129 19.79 -3.23 -12.63
CA TRP A 129 19.03 -2.10 -12.07
C TRP A 129 20.00 -0.98 -11.71
N ASP A 130 19.88 0.17 -12.37
CA ASP A 130 20.90 1.23 -12.31
C ASP A 130 20.33 2.63 -12.08
N GLN A 131 19.03 2.81 -12.30
CA GLN A 131 18.35 4.08 -12.15
C GLN A 131 17.26 4.01 -11.09
N VAL A 132 17.18 5.05 -10.26
CA VAL A 132 16.11 5.25 -9.28
C VAL A 132 15.47 6.60 -9.49
N TRP A 133 14.14 6.60 -9.59
CA TRP A 133 13.32 7.80 -9.64
C TRP A 133 12.61 7.97 -8.31
N ARG A 134 12.97 9.02 -7.58
CA ARG A 134 12.41 9.27 -6.26
C ARG A 134 11.07 9.97 -6.34
N ALA A 135 10.12 9.51 -5.54
CA ALA A 135 8.90 10.25 -5.24
C ALA A 135 9.05 11.05 -3.93
N ARG A 136 8.23 12.07 -3.73
CA ARG A 136 8.14 12.75 -2.43
C ARG A 136 7.50 11.81 -1.40
N GLY A 137 8.05 11.75 -0.20
CA GLY A 137 7.50 10.97 0.91
C GLY A 137 6.39 11.71 1.66
N ASP A 138 5.30 12.07 0.97
CA ASP A 138 4.14 12.79 1.52
C ASP A 138 2.90 11.91 1.68
N GLY A 139 3.08 10.58 1.74
CA GLY A 139 2.00 9.60 1.82
C GLY A 139 1.33 9.26 0.47
N ASP A 140 1.59 10.02 -0.59
CA ASP A 140 1.12 9.75 -1.96
C ASP A 140 2.19 9.05 -2.82
N CYS A 141 3.35 8.72 -2.23
CA CYS A 141 4.52 8.19 -2.96
C CYS A 141 4.21 6.94 -3.80
N PHE A 142 3.38 6.01 -3.33
CA PHE A 142 2.98 4.85 -4.12
C PHE A 142 2.26 5.25 -5.40
N TYR A 143 1.22 6.08 -5.32
CA TYR A 143 0.42 6.48 -6.48
C TYR A 143 1.26 7.29 -7.48
N ARG A 144 2.18 8.12 -7.00
CA ARG A 144 3.12 8.86 -7.86
C ARG A 144 4.14 7.94 -8.52
N SER A 145 4.76 7.04 -7.77
CA SER A 145 5.71 6.05 -8.30
C SER A 145 5.04 5.07 -9.27
N PHE A 146 3.81 4.63 -8.97
CA PHE A 146 2.99 3.85 -9.89
C PHE A 146 2.77 4.59 -11.21
N THR A 147 2.33 5.85 -11.13
CA THR A 147 2.06 6.67 -12.32
C THR A 147 3.32 6.83 -13.17
N LEU A 148 4.44 7.17 -12.54
CA LEU A 148 5.71 7.31 -13.23
C LEU A 148 6.14 6.00 -13.89
N ALA A 149 6.15 4.89 -13.15
CA ALA A 149 6.53 3.58 -13.66
C ALA A 149 5.62 3.14 -14.83
N TYR A 150 4.32 3.41 -14.73
CA TYR A 150 3.34 3.07 -15.77
C TYR A 150 3.60 3.83 -17.08
N LEU A 151 3.88 5.13 -16.98
CA LEU A 151 4.22 5.97 -18.13
C LEU A 151 5.58 5.60 -18.74
N LEU A 152 6.60 5.31 -17.90
CA LEU A 152 7.90 4.85 -18.37
C LEU A 152 7.81 3.50 -19.09
N ARG A 153 6.98 2.56 -18.59
CA ARG A 153 6.74 1.27 -19.26
C ARG A 153 6.17 1.46 -20.68
N ILE A 154 5.23 2.39 -20.84
CA ILE A 154 4.64 2.72 -22.16
C ILE A 154 5.71 3.35 -23.05
N LEU A 155 6.42 4.37 -22.55
CA LEU A 155 7.44 5.11 -23.29
C LEU A 155 8.57 4.20 -23.79
N HIS A 156 9.05 3.28 -22.95
CA HIS A 156 10.16 2.37 -23.28
C HIS A 156 9.68 1.06 -23.92
N SER A 157 8.42 0.98 -24.34
CA SER A 157 7.91 -0.15 -25.09
C SER A 157 8.48 -0.21 -26.50
N PRO A 158 8.68 -1.41 -27.08
CA PRO A 158 8.90 -1.55 -28.51
C PRO A 158 7.74 -0.98 -29.35
N GLU A 159 6.52 -1.00 -28.79
CA GLU A 159 5.31 -0.45 -29.42
C GLU A 159 4.59 0.52 -28.46
N PRO A 160 5.09 1.76 -28.26
CA PRO A 160 4.51 2.70 -27.31
C PRO A 160 3.05 3.05 -27.60
N ALA A 161 2.70 3.21 -28.88
CA ALA A 161 1.34 3.52 -29.28
C ALA A 161 0.35 2.38 -28.95
N LEU A 162 0.78 1.12 -29.10
CA LEU A 162 -0.05 -0.04 -28.73
C LEU A 162 -0.24 -0.11 -27.22
N GLU A 163 0.84 -0.02 -26.43
CA GLU A 163 0.75 -0.03 -24.96
C GLU A 163 -0.08 1.16 -24.44
N ALA A 164 0.02 2.32 -25.07
CA ALA A 164 -0.79 3.49 -24.73
C ALA A 164 -2.29 3.25 -24.94
N ASN A 165 -2.67 2.65 -26.08
CA ASN A 165 -4.07 2.29 -26.34
C ASN A 165 -4.57 1.23 -25.34
N LEU A 166 -3.76 0.21 -25.03
CA LEU A 166 -4.09 -0.80 -24.02
C LEU A 166 -4.26 -0.19 -22.62
N ALA A 167 -3.40 0.76 -22.27
CA ALA A 167 -3.44 1.48 -21.00
C ALA A 167 -4.69 2.37 -20.90
N TYR A 168 -5.02 3.07 -21.98
CA TYR A 168 -6.25 3.85 -22.08
C TYR A 168 -7.48 2.97 -21.90
N ASP A 169 -7.56 1.86 -22.63
CA ASP A 169 -8.67 0.90 -22.53
C ASP A 169 -8.78 0.28 -21.14
N ALA A 170 -7.66 0.02 -20.46
CA ALA A 170 -7.65 -0.50 -19.10
C ALA A 170 -8.28 0.50 -18.11
N ILE A 171 -7.94 1.79 -18.22
CA ILE A 171 -8.54 2.85 -17.39
C ILE A 171 -10.04 2.98 -17.69
N GLN A 172 -10.42 3.02 -18.98
CA GLN A 172 -11.83 3.09 -19.39
C GLN A 172 -12.66 1.93 -18.84
N ARG A 173 -12.10 0.72 -18.82
CA ARG A 173 -12.75 -0.48 -18.25
C ARG A 173 -12.89 -0.43 -16.73
N ALA A 174 -12.12 0.39 -16.03
CA ALA A 174 -12.21 0.56 -14.58
C ALA A 174 -13.25 1.61 -14.15
N LEU A 175 -13.62 2.56 -15.03
CA LEU A 175 -14.56 3.66 -14.70
C LEU A 175 -15.95 3.19 -14.21
N PRO A 176 -16.57 2.12 -14.76
CA PRO A 176 -17.88 1.68 -14.27
C PRO A 176 -17.90 1.33 -12.77
N ALA A 177 -16.79 0.84 -12.22
CA ALA A 177 -16.68 0.56 -10.78
C ALA A 177 -16.72 1.84 -9.94
N MET A 178 -16.24 2.97 -10.50
CA MET A 178 -16.28 4.28 -9.84
C MET A 178 -17.69 4.83 -9.75
N GLU A 179 -18.46 4.69 -10.83
CA GLU A 179 -19.88 5.04 -10.86
C GLU A 179 -20.70 4.16 -9.90
N GLU A 180 -20.47 2.85 -9.89
CA GLU A 180 -21.14 1.92 -8.95
C GLU A 180 -20.82 2.25 -7.48
N SER A 181 -19.63 2.78 -7.22
CA SER A 181 -19.20 3.22 -5.89
C SER A 181 -19.77 4.59 -5.48
N GLY A 182 -20.56 5.23 -6.34
CA GLY A 182 -21.21 6.51 -6.07
C GLY A 182 -20.31 7.74 -6.23
N PHE A 183 -19.18 7.61 -6.92
CA PHE A 183 -18.33 8.77 -7.24
C PHE A 183 -18.92 9.58 -8.40
N ASP A 184 -18.82 10.91 -8.30
CA ASP A 184 -19.29 11.83 -9.33
C ASP A 184 -18.44 11.67 -10.60
N LYS A 185 -19.11 11.38 -11.71
CA LYS A 185 -18.48 11.09 -13.00
C LYS A 185 -17.68 12.27 -13.55
N ASP A 186 -18.28 13.46 -13.54
CA ASP A 186 -17.65 14.64 -14.10
C ASP A 186 -16.38 14.97 -13.29
N LEU A 187 -16.43 14.77 -11.96
CA LEU A 187 -15.31 14.99 -11.06
C LEU A 187 -14.13 14.02 -11.29
N TYR A 188 -14.38 12.70 -11.32
CA TYR A 188 -13.27 11.76 -11.49
C TYR A 188 -12.70 11.75 -12.91
N GLU A 189 -13.49 12.08 -13.93
CA GLU A 189 -12.99 12.23 -15.31
C GLU A 189 -12.08 13.46 -15.42
N GLU A 190 -12.43 14.57 -14.77
CA GLU A 190 -11.56 15.75 -14.70
C GLU A 190 -10.23 15.43 -14.01
N PHE A 191 -10.26 14.69 -12.90
CA PHE A 191 -9.04 14.26 -12.21
C PHE A 191 -8.18 13.28 -13.02
N LEU A 192 -8.79 12.43 -13.85
CA LEU A 192 -8.07 11.49 -14.72
C LEU A 192 -7.48 12.15 -15.97
N GLU A 193 -8.01 13.29 -16.41
CA GLU A 193 -7.63 13.90 -17.68
C GLU A 193 -6.11 14.13 -17.84
N PRO A 194 -5.35 14.61 -16.83
CA PRO A 194 -3.90 14.76 -16.98
C PRO A 194 -3.17 13.44 -17.29
N LEU A 195 -3.61 12.32 -16.70
CA LEU A 195 -3.06 10.99 -16.98
C LEU A 195 -3.45 10.52 -18.39
N LEU A 196 -4.73 10.66 -18.75
CA LEU A 196 -5.24 10.24 -20.06
C LEU A 196 -4.62 11.05 -21.20
N ALA A 197 -4.32 12.33 -20.97
CA ALA A 197 -3.62 13.18 -21.94
C ALA A 197 -2.17 12.72 -22.18
N LEU A 198 -1.45 12.36 -21.11
CA LEU A 198 -0.11 11.78 -21.22
C LEU A 198 -0.15 10.44 -21.97
N ILE A 199 -1.07 9.55 -21.60
CA ILE A 199 -1.22 8.24 -22.27
C ILE A 199 -1.50 8.43 -23.76
N ARG A 200 -2.46 9.28 -24.12
CA ARG A 200 -2.79 9.58 -25.53
C ARG A 200 -1.61 10.16 -26.29
N SER A 201 -0.77 10.96 -25.66
CA SER A 201 0.41 11.56 -26.32
C SER A 201 1.39 10.53 -26.87
N PHE A 202 1.50 9.33 -26.27
CA PHE A 202 2.38 8.27 -26.77
C PHE A 202 1.82 7.56 -28.01
N ALA A 203 0.51 7.66 -28.27
CA ALA A 203 -0.13 7.09 -29.44
C ALA A 203 -0.10 8.03 -30.65
N GLU A 204 0.17 9.32 -30.44
CA GLU A 204 0.29 10.29 -31.52
C GLU A 204 1.68 10.20 -32.17
N GLU A 205 1.74 9.91 -33.48
CA GLU A 205 2.98 9.86 -34.28
C GLU A 205 3.62 11.25 -34.53
N ARG A 206 3.58 12.14 -33.54
CA ARG A 206 4.28 13.43 -33.61
C ARG A 206 5.66 13.25 -33.00
N GLU A 207 6.69 13.36 -33.83
CA GLU A 207 8.11 13.06 -33.55
C GLU A 207 8.76 13.69 -32.30
N THR A 208 8.05 14.49 -31.49
CA THR A 208 8.68 15.33 -30.45
C THR A 208 7.92 15.51 -29.13
N THR A 209 6.78 14.86 -28.85
CA THR A 209 5.98 15.22 -27.66
C THR A 209 6.24 14.38 -26.41
N SER A 210 6.58 13.10 -26.55
CA SER A 210 6.63 12.19 -25.40
C SER A 210 8.05 11.77 -25.08
N SER A 211 8.54 12.23 -23.92
CA SER A 211 9.87 11.95 -23.39
C SER A 211 9.80 11.76 -21.88
N GLU A 212 10.87 11.20 -21.29
CA GLU A 212 11.04 11.18 -19.84
C GLU A 212 10.89 12.59 -19.23
N TYR A 213 11.44 13.61 -19.89
CA TYR A 213 11.35 15.00 -19.47
C TYR A 213 9.90 15.50 -19.43
N SER A 214 9.08 15.20 -20.45
CA SER A 214 7.67 15.64 -20.46
C SER A 214 6.81 14.92 -19.42
N ILE A 215 7.14 13.66 -19.11
CA ILE A 215 6.53 12.90 -18.00
C ILE A 215 6.86 13.59 -16.68
N VAL A 216 8.15 13.80 -16.38
CA VAL A 216 8.59 14.46 -15.15
C VAL A 216 7.97 15.84 -15.01
N GLN A 217 7.98 16.64 -16.08
CA GLN A 217 7.41 17.99 -16.05
C GLN A 217 5.93 17.96 -15.65
N THR A 218 5.16 16.99 -16.15
CA THR A 218 3.74 16.87 -15.81
C THR A 218 3.53 16.35 -14.38
N LEU A 219 4.31 15.36 -13.94
CA LEU A 219 4.20 14.81 -12.59
C LEU A 219 4.80 15.72 -11.50
N GLN A 220 5.60 16.70 -11.90
CA GLN A 220 6.17 17.73 -11.04
C GLN A 220 5.27 18.96 -10.90
N ASP A 221 4.27 19.12 -11.77
CA ASP A 221 3.19 20.09 -11.61
C ASP A 221 2.24 19.63 -10.51
N ALA A 222 2.12 20.41 -9.42
CA ALA A 222 1.38 19.99 -8.23
C ALA A 222 -0.11 19.77 -8.50
N GLU A 223 -0.73 20.59 -9.34
CA GLU A 223 -2.14 20.45 -9.68
C GLU A 223 -2.37 19.15 -10.44
N ARG A 224 -1.66 18.94 -11.55
CA ARG A 224 -1.79 17.73 -12.37
C ARG A 224 -1.42 16.46 -11.62
N SER A 225 -0.31 16.47 -10.89
CA SER A 225 0.15 15.33 -10.12
C SER A 225 -0.87 14.92 -9.05
N ASN A 226 -1.42 15.89 -8.32
CA ASN A 226 -2.43 15.61 -7.29
C ASN A 226 -3.77 15.18 -7.89
N CYS A 227 -4.19 15.73 -9.04
CA CYS A 227 -5.36 15.22 -9.77
C CYS A 227 -5.20 13.74 -10.11
N ILE A 228 -4.05 13.34 -10.66
CA ILE A 228 -3.79 11.94 -11.00
C ILE A 228 -3.82 11.06 -9.73
N VAL A 229 -3.18 11.50 -8.64
CA VAL A 229 -3.20 10.76 -7.36
C VAL A 229 -4.63 10.56 -6.86
N VAL A 230 -5.45 11.61 -6.84
CA VAL A 230 -6.85 11.53 -6.41
C VAL A 230 -7.62 10.54 -7.28
N ALA A 231 -7.51 10.65 -8.60
CA ALA A 231 -8.14 9.73 -9.53
C ALA A 231 -7.76 8.26 -9.26
N LEU A 232 -6.47 7.97 -9.08
CA LEU A 232 -6.02 6.60 -8.79
C LEU A 232 -6.47 6.11 -7.41
N ARG A 233 -6.56 6.99 -6.41
CA ARG A 233 -7.12 6.67 -5.09
C ARG A 233 -8.60 6.30 -5.19
N LEU A 234 -9.39 7.07 -5.94
CA LEU A 234 -10.81 6.77 -6.16
C LEU A 234 -10.99 5.45 -6.92
N LEU A 235 -10.20 5.22 -7.98
CA LEU A 235 -10.22 3.96 -8.74
C LEU A 235 -9.85 2.76 -7.84
N THR A 236 -8.86 2.93 -6.97
CA THR A 236 -8.47 1.91 -5.97
C THR A 236 -9.61 1.63 -5.00
N SER A 237 -10.23 2.67 -4.43
CA SER A 237 -11.39 2.57 -3.53
C SER A 237 -12.54 1.81 -4.20
N SER A 238 -12.85 2.16 -5.44
CA SER A 238 -13.89 1.52 -6.23
C SER A 238 -13.64 0.03 -6.46
N TYR A 239 -12.40 -0.34 -6.76
CA TYR A 239 -12.05 -1.74 -6.95
C TYR A 239 -12.23 -2.55 -5.64
N ILE A 240 -11.77 -2.01 -4.51
CA ILE A 240 -11.94 -2.64 -3.20
C ILE A 240 -13.43 -2.81 -2.85
N ARG A 241 -14.26 -1.78 -3.06
CA ARG A 241 -15.70 -1.82 -2.77
C ARG A 241 -16.45 -2.83 -3.63
N THR A 242 -16.20 -2.84 -4.93
CA THR A 242 -16.86 -3.77 -5.88
C THR A 242 -16.38 -5.21 -5.74
N HIS A 243 -15.22 -5.45 -5.13
CA HIS A 243 -14.65 -6.78 -4.86
C HIS A 243 -14.56 -7.07 -3.36
N SER A 244 -15.56 -6.61 -2.59
CA SER A 244 -15.51 -6.64 -1.12
C SER A 244 -15.18 -8.00 -0.50
N SER A 245 -15.67 -9.10 -1.08
CA SER A 245 -15.39 -10.46 -0.58
C SER A 245 -13.92 -10.86 -0.66
N LEU A 246 -13.16 -10.30 -1.61
CA LEU A 246 -11.73 -10.54 -1.76
C LEU A 246 -10.92 -9.80 -0.68
N PHE A 247 -11.32 -8.57 -0.35
CA PHE A 247 -10.54 -7.68 0.51
C PHE A 247 -10.91 -7.79 2.00
N SER A 248 -12.20 -7.97 2.32
CA SER A 248 -12.71 -7.94 3.69
C SER A 248 -11.90 -8.75 4.73
N PRO A 249 -11.33 -9.94 4.41
CA PRO A 249 -10.54 -10.70 5.39
C PRO A 249 -9.24 -10.03 5.85
N PHE A 250 -8.75 -9.01 5.13
CA PHE A 250 -7.42 -8.44 5.31
C PHE A 250 -7.43 -6.95 5.67
N LEU A 251 -8.60 -6.31 5.76
CA LEU A 251 -8.71 -4.87 6.03
C LEU A 251 -8.69 -4.61 7.53
N LEU A 252 -7.58 -4.09 8.02
CA LEU A 252 -7.39 -3.71 9.42
C LEU A 252 -7.12 -2.20 9.52
N SER A 253 -7.60 -1.59 10.60
CA SER A 253 -7.24 -0.23 10.97
C SER A 253 -5.76 -0.17 11.36
N PRO A 254 -4.94 0.72 10.78
CA PRO A 254 -3.53 0.87 11.18
C PRO A 254 -3.37 1.32 12.64
N ALA A 255 -4.36 2.05 13.17
CA ALA A 255 -4.30 2.60 14.53
C ALA A 255 -4.77 1.60 15.60
N THR A 256 -5.84 0.84 15.32
CA THR A 256 -6.47 -0.04 16.32
C THR A 256 -6.21 -1.52 16.08
N PHE A 257 -5.68 -1.89 14.92
CA PHE A 257 -5.54 -3.27 14.43
C PHE A 257 -6.85 -4.07 14.42
N LEU A 258 -8.00 -3.38 14.47
CA LEU A 258 -9.32 -3.99 14.39
C LEU A 258 -9.78 -4.08 12.92
N PRO A 259 -10.58 -5.10 12.57
CA PRO A 259 -11.17 -5.21 11.24
C PRO A 259 -12.00 -3.98 10.87
N LEU A 260 -11.84 -3.51 9.65
CA LEU A 260 -12.66 -2.45 9.04
C LEU A 260 -13.57 -3.04 7.97
N SER A 261 -14.75 -2.44 7.81
CA SER A 261 -15.55 -2.70 6.61
C SER A 261 -14.82 -2.17 5.38
N THR A 262 -15.14 -2.69 4.19
CA THR A 262 -14.53 -2.19 2.94
C THR A 262 -14.83 -0.71 2.71
N ASP A 263 -16.03 -0.26 3.10
CA ASP A 263 -16.43 1.15 2.99
C ASP A 263 -15.63 2.05 3.94
N ASP A 264 -15.50 1.64 5.20
CA ASP A 264 -14.73 2.39 6.21
C ASP A 264 -13.25 2.44 5.86
N PHE A 265 -12.66 1.31 5.45
CA PHE A 265 -11.27 1.26 5.00
C PHE A 265 -11.03 2.20 3.82
N CYS A 266 -11.91 2.19 2.83
CA CYS A 266 -11.78 3.08 1.67
C CYS A 266 -11.84 4.56 2.05
N ARG A 267 -12.80 4.95 2.89
CA ARG A 267 -12.93 6.35 3.34
C ARG A 267 -11.79 6.82 4.23
N GLN A 268 -11.21 5.93 5.03
CA GLN A 268 -10.20 6.30 6.04
C GLN A 268 -8.76 6.15 5.54
N GLU A 269 -8.48 5.15 4.71
CA GLU A 269 -7.11 4.72 4.38
C GLU A 269 -6.80 4.70 2.87
N VAL A 270 -7.77 4.99 1.99
CA VAL A 270 -7.56 4.97 0.53
C VAL A 270 -7.84 6.33 -0.10
N GLU A 271 -9.05 6.85 0.09
CA GLU A 271 -9.53 8.09 -0.54
C GLU A 271 -8.78 9.35 -0.10
N PRO A 272 -8.43 9.54 1.20
CA PRO A 272 -7.71 10.74 1.63
C PRO A 272 -6.29 10.79 1.05
N CYS A 273 -5.89 11.97 0.56
CA CYS A 273 -4.51 12.22 0.17
C CYS A 273 -3.57 12.12 1.38
N GLY A 274 -2.32 11.73 1.14
CA GLY A 274 -1.31 11.55 2.18
C GLY A 274 -1.47 10.28 3.04
N LYS A 275 -2.44 9.41 2.74
CA LYS A 275 -2.52 8.07 3.34
C LYS A 275 -1.64 7.07 2.60
N GLU A 276 -0.70 6.46 3.31
CA GLU A 276 0.20 5.46 2.74
C GLU A 276 -0.57 4.28 2.14
N ALA A 277 -0.12 3.82 0.97
CA ALA A 277 -0.65 2.63 0.35
C ALA A 277 0.14 1.39 0.82
N ASP A 278 -0.60 0.35 1.18
CA ASP A 278 -0.05 -0.95 1.52
C ASP A 278 -0.65 -2.03 0.59
N HIS A 279 -0.44 -3.30 0.92
CA HIS A 279 -0.78 -4.46 0.12
C HIS A 279 -2.20 -4.42 -0.49
N ALA A 280 -3.22 -3.99 0.27
CA ALA A 280 -4.59 -3.93 -0.22
C ALA A 280 -4.77 -2.93 -1.37
N GLN A 281 -4.24 -1.71 -1.21
CA GLN A 281 -4.30 -0.66 -2.22
C GLN A 281 -3.49 -1.03 -3.48
N ILE A 282 -2.28 -1.60 -3.29
CA ILE A 282 -1.41 -2.01 -4.40
C ILE A 282 -2.07 -3.13 -5.22
N MET A 283 -2.61 -4.15 -4.55
CA MET A 283 -3.34 -5.24 -5.18
C MET A 283 -4.55 -4.72 -5.94
N ALA A 284 -5.34 -3.85 -5.32
CA ALA A 284 -6.55 -3.31 -5.93
C ALA A 284 -6.24 -2.50 -7.19
N LEU A 285 -5.25 -1.60 -7.14
CA LEU A 285 -4.87 -0.79 -8.31
C LEU A 285 -4.30 -1.67 -9.44
N SER A 286 -3.44 -2.62 -9.09
CA SER A 286 -2.85 -3.59 -10.03
C SER A 286 -3.92 -4.42 -10.73
N GLU A 287 -4.91 -4.94 -10.00
CA GLU A 287 -6.01 -5.70 -10.59
C GLU A 287 -7.02 -4.82 -11.34
N ALA A 288 -7.28 -3.59 -10.90
CA ALA A 288 -8.18 -2.68 -11.60
C ALA A 288 -7.64 -2.31 -12.99
N LEU A 289 -6.34 -2.04 -13.09
CA LEU A 289 -5.67 -1.65 -14.34
C LEU A 289 -5.04 -2.82 -15.10
N LYS A 290 -5.11 -4.05 -14.55
CA LYS A 290 -4.56 -5.28 -15.13
C LYS A 290 -3.06 -5.15 -15.47
N VAL A 291 -2.31 -4.55 -14.55
CA VAL A 291 -0.86 -4.33 -14.69
C VAL A 291 -0.10 -5.08 -13.60
N GLY A 292 0.93 -5.84 -13.98
CA GLY A 292 1.83 -6.49 -13.03
C GLY A 292 2.70 -5.46 -12.30
N ILE A 293 2.86 -5.61 -10.99
CA ILE A 293 3.76 -4.78 -10.16
C ILE A 293 4.72 -5.70 -9.41
N ARG A 294 6.01 -5.36 -9.40
CA ARG A 294 6.99 -5.98 -8.50
C ARG A 294 7.55 -4.94 -7.55
N VAL A 295 7.62 -5.28 -6.27
CA VAL A 295 8.15 -4.41 -5.23
C VAL A 295 9.39 -5.07 -4.64
N ALA A 296 10.54 -4.42 -4.79
CA ALA A 296 11.79 -4.82 -4.13
C ALA A 296 11.85 -4.22 -2.72
N TYR A 297 11.80 -5.05 -1.68
CA TYR A 297 11.90 -4.58 -0.29
C TYR A 297 13.37 -4.38 0.14
N LEU A 298 13.74 -3.11 0.32
CA LEU A 298 15.00 -2.67 0.90
C LEU A 298 14.89 -2.51 2.43
N ASP A 299 14.62 -3.63 3.09
CA ASP A 299 14.59 -3.73 4.53
C ASP A 299 15.74 -4.59 5.06
N ARG A 300 15.81 -4.70 6.39
CA ARG A 300 16.84 -5.48 7.09
C ARG A 300 16.52 -6.98 7.15
N SER A 301 15.38 -7.42 6.63
CA SER A 301 15.01 -8.83 6.66
C SER A 301 15.86 -9.61 5.66
N GLU A 302 16.24 -10.81 6.07
CA GLU A 302 16.90 -11.79 5.21
C GLU A 302 15.85 -12.57 4.44
N VAL A 303 16.17 -12.96 3.20
CA VAL A 303 15.30 -13.85 2.45
C VAL A 303 15.38 -15.23 3.10
N SER A 304 14.25 -15.83 3.43
CA SER A 304 14.18 -17.13 4.14
C SER A 304 14.57 -18.35 3.28
N GLY A 305 15.37 -18.16 2.23
CA GLY A 305 16.00 -19.23 1.46
C GLY A 305 17.30 -19.65 2.14
N GLY A 306 17.46 -20.95 2.42
CA GLY A 306 18.61 -21.48 3.16
C GLY A 306 19.97 -21.03 2.60
N GLU A 307 20.97 -20.99 3.48
CA GLU A 307 22.37 -20.66 3.15
C GLU A 307 22.82 -21.33 1.83
N GLY A 308 22.90 -20.56 0.75
CA GLY A 308 23.43 -21.06 -0.53
C GLY A 308 22.80 -20.52 -1.80
N ASP A 309 21.59 -19.93 -1.74
CA ASP A 309 20.95 -19.39 -2.95
C ASP A 309 21.39 -17.93 -3.19
N LYS A 310 22.40 -17.74 -4.05
CA LYS A 310 22.93 -16.42 -4.40
C LYS A 310 21.93 -15.58 -5.22
N ASP A 311 20.91 -16.21 -5.78
CA ASP A 311 19.93 -15.55 -6.64
C ASP A 311 18.75 -14.98 -5.83
N ASN A 312 18.63 -15.34 -4.55
CA ASN A 312 17.51 -14.93 -3.71
C ASN A 312 17.93 -13.94 -2.61
N VAL A 313 18.32 -12.73 -3.03
CA VAL A 313 18.79 -11.66 -2.12
C VAL A 313 17.71 -10.61 -1.83
N ILE A 314 16.78 -10.39 -2.76
CA ILE A 314 15.70 -9.42 -2.65
C ILE A 314 14.41 -10.11 -2.25
N ASN A 315 13.71 -9.54 -1.26
CA ASN A 315 12.33 -9.91 -0.98
C ASN A 315 11.42 -9.22 -2.01
N TRP A 316 11.08 -9.94 -3.08
CA TRP A 316 10.14 -9.49 -4.09
C TRP A 316 8.71 -9.75 -3.63
N VAL A 317 7.87 -8.72 -3.67
CA VAL A 317 6.42 -8.86 -3.52
C VAL A 317 5.78 -8.49 -4.84
N GLU A 318 4.95 -9.39 -5.35
CA GLU A 318 4.39 -9.31 -6.69
C GLU A 318 2.87 -9.14 -6.63
N PHE A 319 2.33 -8.27 -7.49
CA PHE A 319 0.91 -7.98 -7.57
C PHE A 319 0.42 -8.05 -9.02
N GLY A 320 -0.84 -8.48 -9.16
CA GLY A 320 -1.52 -8.53 -10.44
C GLY A 320 -1.18 -9.75 -11.27
N ARG A 321 -1.43 -9.64 -12.57
CA ARG A 321 -1.22 -10.70 -13.54
C ARG A 321 0.04 -10.42 -14.33
N ASP A 322 0.77 -11.50 -14.62
CA ASP A 322 2.00 -11.48 -15.41
C ASP A 322 3.07 -10.52 -14.88
N THR A 323 3.69 -10.97 -13.79
CA THR A 323 4.88 -10.35 -13.20
C THR A 323 6.15 -11.00 -13.74
N THR A 324 6.15 -11.57 -14.94
CA THR A 324 7.38 -12.12 -15.57
C THR A 324 8.19 -11.00 -16.24
N GLU A 325 9.45 -11.25 -16.62
CA GLU A 325 10.21 -10.22 -17.38
C GLU A 325 9.50 -9.87 -18.70
N ASP A 326 8.88 -10.85 -19.36
CA ASP A 326 8.12 -10.67 -20.60
C ASP A 326 6.87 -9.80 -20.38
N GLY A 327 6.23 -9.94 -19.22
CA GLY A 327 5.10 -9.11 -18.79
C GLY A 327 5.46 -7.64 -18.47
N ARG A 328 6.77 -7.34 -18.40
CA ARG A 328 7.34 -6.01 -18.09
C ARG A 328 6.62 -5.31 -16.92
N PRO A 329 6.61 -5.90 -15.72
CA PRO A 329 5.90 -5.35 -14.58
C PRO A 329 6.49 -4.01 -14.15
N LEU A 330 5.64 -3.17 -13.55
CA LEU A 330 6.08 -1.93 -12.92
C LEU A 330 6.94 -2.29 -11.73
N THR A 331 8.20 -1.85 -11.73
CA THR A 331 9.13 -2.21 -10.66
C THR A 331 9.35 -1.04 -9.71
N LEU A 332 8.95 -1.25 -8.46
CA LEU A 332 9.04 -0.28 -7.39
C LEU A 332 10.08 -0.73 -6.36
N LEU A 333 10.66 0.25 -5.68
CA LEU A 333 11.59 0.06 -4.58
C LEU A 333 10.88 0.48 -3.29
N TYR A 334 10.67 -0.45 -2.38
CA TYR A 334 10.11 -0.16 -1.07
C TYR A 334 11.22 0.04 -0.04
N ARG A 335 11.21 1.20 0.60
CA ARG A 335 11.92 1.49 1.83
C ARG A 335 10.84 1.69 2.91
N PRO A 336 11.09 1.43 4.20
CA PRO A 336 10.05 1.57 5.22
C PRO A 336 9.30 2.91 5.13
N GLY A 337 8.00 2.85 4.79
CA GLY A 337 7.12 4.01 4.59
C GLY A 337 7.26 4.75 3.25
N HIS A 338 7.96 4.20 2.26
CA HIS A 338 8.26 4.94 1.02
C HIS A 338 8.45 4.06 -0.23
N TYR A 339 7.92 4.54 -1.36
CA TYR A 339 8.03 3.90 -2.66
C TYR A 339 8.74 4.81 -3.67
N ASP A 340 9.79 4.29 -4.30
CA ASP A 340 10.45 4.87 -5.48
C ASP A 340 10.25 3.95 -6.70
N VAL A 341 10.62 4.42 -7.89
CA VAL A 341 10.69 3.58 -9.10
C VAL A 341 12.15 3.16 -9.33
N VAL A 342 12.37 1.91 -9.69
CA VAL A 342 13.69 1.41 -10.12
C VAL A 342 13.60 0.89 -11.55
N THR A 343 14.55 1.27 -12.40
CA THR A 343 14.58 0.91 -13.82
C THR A 343 15.96 0.36 -14.21
N LYS A 344 16.02 -0.28 -15.38
CA LYS A 344 17.25 -0.74 -16.05
C LYS A 344 17.53 0.22 -17.22
N ASP A 345 18.77 0.69 -17.45
CA ASP A 345 19.11 1.58 -18.59
C ASP A 345 18.74 0.97 -19.95
N VAL A 346 18.72 -0.37 -20.02
CA VAL A 346 18.38 -1.12 -21.23
C VAL A 346 17.17 -2.00 -20.90
N PRO A 347 16.02 -1.83 -21.59
CA PRO A 347 14.90 -2.76 -21.46
C PRO A 347 15.39 -4.19 -21.72
N PRO A 348 14.86 -5.22 -21.04
CA PRO A 348 15.24 -6.60 -21.34
C PRO A 348 15.08 -6.86 -22.83
N GLN A 349 16.17 -7.26 -23.48
CA GLN A 349 16.16 -7.68 -24.88
C GLN A 349 15.32 -8.96 -24.94
N ILE A 350 14.08 -8.85 -25.43
CA ILE A 350 13.21 -10.01 -25.68
C ILE A 350 13.86 -10.77 -26.84
N PRO A 351 14.26 -12.05 -26.67
CA PRO A 351 14.77 -12.83 -27.80
C PRO A 351 13.69 -12.95 -28.87
N ASP A 352 14.03 -12.69 -30.13
CA ASP A 352 13.12 -12.94 -31.27
C ASP A 352 12.62 -14.39 -31.19
N ALA A 353 11.29 -14.55 -31.07
CA ALA A 353 10.60 -15.84 -30.98
C ALA A 353 10.58 -16.61 -32.31
#